data_AF-A0A1I8JIR7-F1
#
_entry.id   AF-A0A1I8JIR7-F1
#
_cell.length_a   1.000
_cell.length_b   1.000
_cell.length_c   1.000
_cell.angle_alpha   90.00
_cell.angle_beta   90.00
_cell.angle_gamma   90.00
#
_symmetry.space_group_name_H-M   'P 1'
#
loop_
_entity.id
_entity.type
_entity.pdbx_description
1 polymer ?
#
loop_
_entity_poly.entity_id
_entity_poly.type
_entity_poly.pdbx_seq_one_letter_code
_entity_poly.pdbx_strand_id
1 'polypeptide(L)'
;SLPDWLSDRKKRQLRKADPSLRQSIQLVQDLAMPNLCNYLALSPDQQYLFLLGVYKPRMNCYELANLSLKFERCIDSPAHKLVSISEDYSKLALLEAERWLELHSQQGHHYKLRVPAEGRDLAWCSWTGELIVATAGQQLHRLNLELGRFMQPWTTEAAVENYRCAECPQNGLLFVGTDDAKVQAWDRGPRPPWPLWTSGPRDHVTLGVGMATGHALIYDIRERRPCVVKDHRYGVAVHSIAFHGDKVISSDSKCVKLWHQADGSPYTAVEPGVNINHMLHFPNSDCSCWLRPEVEEQERTETVLYDNYKFLTREQLTSLGLSSLIGTEYLRAFMHGFFIDSRLYERAKLALSGTGADTAALRRERLREATDGLAAGRIRRTEAAAGAAAAAGDADAARVNRSLVGVVTDARFGDMFRREEFAVDAESEEFGRLDQLRRAAAKKEKRRKMAREKAGRAERLAATANQ
;
A
#
# COMPACT_ATOMS: atom_id res chain seq x y z
N SER A 1 3.52 2.69 4.25
CA SER A 1 2.35 3.59 4.28
C SER A 1 2.72 4.88 5.02
N LEU A 2 2.02 5.97 4.74
CA LEU A 2 2.18 7.22 5.49
C LEU A 2 1.32 7.15 6.76
N PRO A 3 1.81 7.62 7.93
CA PRO A 3 1.00 7.63 9.14
C PRO A 3 -0.22 8.56 9.02
N ASP A 4 -1.34 8.14 9.60
CA ASP A 4 -2.61 8.89 9.51
C ASP A 4 -2.56 10.24 10.21
N TRP A 5 -1.86 10.33 11.34
CA TRP A 5 -1.67 11.56 12.12
C TRP A 5 -0.85 12.65 11.40
N LEU A 6 -0.20 12.31 10.29
CA LEU A 6 0.55 13.28 9.50
C LEU A 6 -0.41 14.21 8.75
N SER A 7 -0.17 15.53 8.81
CA SER A 7 -0.99 16.48 8.06
C SER A 7 -0.88 16.26 6.55
N ASP A 8 -1.97 16.49 5.82
CA ASP A 8 -2.01 16.27 4.37
C ASP A 8 -0.95 17.07 3.62
N ARG A 9 -0.62 18.27 4.11
CA ARG A 9 0.48 19.08 3.56
C ARG A 9 1.81 18.34 3.63
N LYS A 10 2.12 17.71 4.76
CA LYS A 10 3.35 16.92 4.94
C LYS A 10 3.28 15.61 4.16
N LYS A 11 2.12 14.92 4.12
CA LYS A 11 1.91 13.74 3.26
C LYS A 11 2.20 14.06 1.79
N ARG A 12 1.70 15.20 1.28
CA ARG A 12 1.98 15.69 -0.08
C ARG A 12 3.45 16.04 -0.29
N GLN A 13 4.12 16.63 0.70
CA GLN A 13 5.56 16.91 0.63
C GLN A 13 6.39 15.63 0.59
N LEU A 14 6.04 14.62 1.39
CA LEU A 14 6.71 13.31 1.38
C LEU A 14 6.45 12.54 0.09
N ARG A 15 5.21 12.52 -0.41
CA ARG A 15 4.92 12.02 -1.76
C ARG A 15 5.73 12.77 -2.82
N LYS A 16 6.01 14.08 -2.64
CA LYS A 16 6.92 14.80 -3.55
C LYS A 16 8.40 14.46 -3.32
N ALA A 17 8.82 14.08 -2.12
CA ALA A 17 10.22 13.74 -1.87
C ALA A 17 10.55 12.32 -2.38
N ASP A 18 9.67 11.36 -2.11
CA ASP A 18 9.95 9.94 -2.28
C ASP A 18 9.26 9.38 -3.54
N PRO A 19 10.00 8.87 -4.53
CA PRO A 19 9.43 8.33 -5.76
C PRO A 19 8.58 7.07 -5.54
N SER A 20 8.91 6.24 -4.55
CA SER A 20 8.13 5.04 -4.20
C SER A 20 6.72 5.37 -3.70
N LEU A 21 6.56 6.45 -2.95
CA LEU A 21 5.26 6.95 -2.49
C LEU A 21 4.45 7.64 -3.60
N ARG A 22 5.09 8.01 -4.71
CA ARG A 22 4.39 8.50 -5.91
C ARG A 22 3.86 7.35 -6.76
N GLN A 23 4.62 6.27 -6.84
CA GLN A 23 4.27 5.05 -7.56
C GLN A 23 3.28 4.17 -6.78
N SER A 24 3.06 4.43 -5.48
CA SER A 24 2.08 3.70 -4.69
C SER A 24 0.65 4.06 -5.12
N ILE A 25 -0.07 3.07 -5.64
CA ILE A 25 -1.49 3.19 -6.03
C ILE A 25 -2.36 2.66 -4.88
N GLN A 26 -3.46 3.35 -4.60
CA GLN A 26 -4.52 2.87 -3.72
C GLN A 26 -5.74 2.58 -4.59
N LEU A 27 -6.09 1.31 -4.75
CA LEU A 27 -7.24 0.89 -5.57
C LEU A 27 -8.57 1.24 -4.88
N VAL A 28 -8.71 0.82 -3.62
CA VAL A 28 -9.85 1.19 -2.78
C VAL A 28 -9.39 2.29 -1.83
N GLN A 29 -10.13 3.39 -1.83
CA GLN A 29 -9.85 4.54 -1.00
C GLN A 29 -9.96 4.16 0.48
N ASP A 30 -8.94 4.53 1.26
CA ASP A 30 -8.89 4.38 2.72
C ASP A 30 -9.23 2.96 3.21
N LEU A 31 -8.79 1.94 2.46
CA LEU A 31 -8.86 0.53 2.85
C LEU A 31 -7.83 0.21 3.93
N ALA A 32 -8.05 0.70 5.15
CA ALA A 32 -7.18 0.47 6.29
C ALA A 32 -7.95 0.40 7.60
N MET A 33 -7.41 -0.37 8.54
CA MET A 33 -7.83 -0.37 9.94
C MET A 33 -6.73 0.29 10.79
N PRO A 34 -7.09 0.99 11.88
CA PRO A 34 -6.10 1.73 12.68
C PRO A 34 -5.07 0.84 13.39
N ASN A 35 -5.39 -0.43 13.65
CA ASN A 35 -4.48 -1.37 14.31
C ASN A 35 -4.43 -2.71 13.56
N LEU A 36 -5.47 -3.53 13.70
CA LEU A 36 -5.54 -4.87 13.15
C LEU A 36 -6.91 -5.11 12.52
N CYS A 37 -6.91 -5.81 11.39
CA CYS A 37 -8.11 -6.42 10.84
C CYS A 37 -8.14 -7.91 11.21
N ASN A 38 -9.23 -8.37 11.82
CA ASN A 38 -9.40 -9.76 12.22
C ASN A 38 -9.90 -10.63 11.06
N TYR A 39 -10.94 -10.15 10.37
CA TYR A 39 -11.68 -10.96 9.41
C TYR A 39 -12.21 -10.09 8.27
N LEU A 40 -12.29 -10.70 7.09
CA LEU A 40 -12.80 -10.12 5.86
C LEU A 40 -13.97 -10.96 5.36
N ALA A 41 -15.05 -10.32 4.94
CA ALA A 41 -16.18 -11.01 4.33
C ALA A 41 -16.60 -10.30 3.05
N LEU A 42 -17.03 -11.09 2.06
CA LEU A 42 -17.63 -10.58 0.84
C LEU A 42 -19.14 -10.78 0.90
N SER A 43 -19.90 -9.83 0.35
CA SER A 43 -21.31 -10.07 0.05
C SER A 43 -21.46 -11.09 -1.10
N PRO A 44 -22.55 -11.87 -1.14
CA PRO A 44 -22.79 -12.83 -2.23
C PRO A 44 -22.81 -12.21 -3.63
N ASP A 45 -23.27 -10.97 -3.76
CA ASP A 45 -23.26 -10.19 -5.01
C ASP A 45 -21.86 -9.70 -5.44
N GLN A 46 -20.85 -9.84 -4.56
CA GLN A 46 -19.47 -9.38 -4.74
C GLN A 46 -19.32 -7.86 -4.92
N GLN A 47 -20.31 -7.06 -4.51
CA GLN A 47 -20.25 -5.60 -4.60
C GLN A 47 -19.78 -4.95 -3.29
N TYR A 48 -19.95 -5.63 -2.16
CA TYR A 48 -19.62 -5.10 -0.83
C TYR A 48 -18.55 -5.94 -0.14
N LEU A 49 -17.54 -5.24 0.38
CA LEU A 49 -16.47 -5.81 1.17
C LEU A 49 -16.60 -5.35 2.62
N PHE A 50 -16.62 -6.30 3.55
CA PHE A 50 -16.67 -6.05 4.97
C PHE A 50 -15.31 -6.30 5.62
N LEU A 51 -14.87 -5.36 6.46
CA LEU A 51 -13.70 -5.51 7.31
C LEU A 51 -14.08 -5.38 8.78
N LEU A 52 -13.59 -6.31 9.59
CA LEU A 52 -13.72 -6.28 11.05
C LEU A 52 -12.40 -5.82 11.69
N GLY A 53 -12.48 -4.76 12.50
CA GLY A 53 -11.34 -4.17 13.20
C GLY A 53 -11.44 -4.30 14.72
N VAL A 54 -10.28 -4.34 15.39
CA VAL A 54 -10.19 -4.55 16.86
C VAL A 54 -10.24 -3.26 17.68
N TYR A 55 -9.56 -2.20 17.22
CA TYR A 55 -9.42 -0.98 18.02
C TYR A 55 -10.65 -0.07 17.89
N LYS A 56 -11.33 0.14 19.03
CA LYS A 56 -12.72 0.61 19.10
C LYS A 56 -13.53 -0.25 18.12
N PRO A 57 -13.90 -1.47 18.54
CA PRO A 57 -14.38 -2.53 17.65
C PRO A 57 -15.31 -1.96 16.60
N ARG A 58 -15.01 -2.22 15.34
CA ARG A 58 -15.72 -1.59 14.23
C ARG A 58 -15.85 -2.53 13.06
N MET A 59 -16.92 -2.34 12.31
CA MET A 59 -17.09 -2.91 10.99
C MET A 59 -17.12 -1.79 9.96
N ASN A 60 -16.34 -1.96 8.90
CA ASN A 60 -16.36 -1.09 7.74
C ASN A 60 -16.96 -1.86 6.57
N CYS A 61 -17.90 -1.22 5.87
CA CYS A 61 -18.45 -1.70 4.62
C CYS A 61 -17.92 -0.83 3.49
N TYR A 62 -17.23 -1.44 2.52
CA TYR A 62 -16.74 -0.79 1.32
C TYR A 62 -17.60 -1.22 0.14
N GLU A 63 -17.90 -0.26 -0.72
CA GLU A 63 -18.60 -0.50 -1.98
C GLU A 63 -17.56 -0.56 -3.10
N LEU A 64 -17.42 -1.72 -3.71
CA LEU A 64 -16.37 -1.99 -4.69
C LEU A 64 -16.62 -1.27 -6.01
N ALA A 65 -17.88 -1.02 -6.38
CA ALA A 65 -18.23 -0.22 -7.55
C ALA A 65 -17.76 1.24 -7.43
N ASN A 66 -17.85 1.81 -6.23
CA ASN A 66 -17.44 3.20 -5.93
C ASN A 66 -16.03 3.30 -5.35
N LEU A 67 -15.33 2.17 -5.17
CA LEU A 67 -13.98 2.05 -4.61
C LEU A 67 -13.78 2.84 -3.30
N SER A 68 -14.81 2.94 -2.48
CA SER A 68 -14.83 3.80 -1.29
C SER A 68 -15.59 3.18 -0.13
N LEU A 69 -15.36 3.73 1.07
CA LEU A 69 -16.06 3.35 2.29
C LEU A 69 -17.52 3.81 2.22
N LYS A 70 -18.47 2.88 2.31
CA LYS A 70 -19.90 3.16 2.35
C LYS A 70 -20.35 3.62 3.73
N PHE A 71 -19.95 2.87 4.76
CA PHE A 71 -20.15 3.26 6.14
C PHE A 71 -19.18 2.54 7.08
N GLU A 72 -19.02 3.12 8.26
CA GLU A 72 -18.29 2.55 9.39
C GLU A 72 -19.22 2.55 10.60
N ARG A 73 -19.33 1.40 11.28
CA ARG A 73 -20.08 1.27 12.54
C ARG A 73 -19.17 0.76 13.62
N CYS A 74 -19.27 1.34 14.81
CA CYS A 74 -18.64 0.78 16.00
C CYS A 74 -19.57 -0.26 16.62
N ILE A 75 -18.97 -1.33 17.11
CA ILE A 75 -19.60 -2.47 17.79
C ILE A 75 -19.15 -2.41 19.25
N ASP A 76 -19.95 -2.94 20.17
CA ASP A 76 -19.61 -2.93 21.59
C ASP A 76 -18.38 -3.80 21.91
N SER A 77 -18.33 -4.99 21.30
CA SER A 77 -17.28 -5.98 21.51
C SER A 77 -16.63 -6.39 20.18
N PRO A 78 -15.38 -6.90 20.19
CA PRO A 78 -14.72 -7.34 18.97
C PRO A 78 -15.45 -8.52 18.35
N ALA A 79 -15.74 -8.41 17.04
CA ALA A 79 -16.35 -9.49 16.28
C ALA A 79 -15.31 -10.51 15.81
N HIS A 80 -15.65 -11.79 15.94
CA HIS A 80 -14.87 -12.92 15.42
C HIS A 80 -15.15 -13.16 13.95
N LYS A 81 -16.44 -13.17 13.55
CA LYS A 81 -16.85 -13.44 12.16
C LYS A 81 -18.09 -12.65 11.79
N LEU A 82 -18.14 -12.23 10.53
CA LEU A 82 -19.30 -11.60 9.90
C LEU A 82 -19.81 -12.50 8.76
N VAL A 83 -21.12 -12.66 8.66
CA VAL A 83 -21.78 -13.36 7.55
C VAL A 83 -22.90 -12.50 6.99
N SER A 84 -22.94 -12.36 5.66
CA SER A 84 -24.04 -11.69 4.97
C SER A 84 -25.25 -12.62 4.89
N ILE A 85 -26.39 -12.17 5.41
CA ILE A 85 -27.65 -12.92 5.35
C ILE A 85 -28.33 -12.67 4.00
N SER A 86 -28.27 -11.42 3.53
CA SER A 86 -28.77 -11.00 2.24
C SER A 86 -27.67 -11.06 1.17
N GLU A 87 -28.06 -11.03 -0.09
CA GLU A 87 -27.14 -10.84 -1.23
C GLU A 87 -26.40 -9.50 -1.14
N ASP A 88 -27.06 -8.49 -0.56
CA ASP A 88 -26.52 -7.15 -0.30
C ASP A 88 -26.04 -6.98 1.16
N TYR A 89 -25.49 -5.80 1.46
CA TYR A 89 -25.19 -5.33 2.82
C TYR A 89 -26.40 -5.08 3.74
N SER A 90 -27.61 -5.32 3.25
CA SER A 90 -28.85 -4.93 3.93
C SER A 90 -29.10 -5.67 5.25
N LYS A 91 -28.67 -6.94 5.35
CA LYS A 91 -28.84 -7.80 6.52
C LYS A 91 -27.56 -8.57 6.79
N LEU A 92 -27.00 -8.40 7.99
CA LEU A 92 -25.72 -8.97 8.39
C LEU A 92 -25.84 -9.63 9.76
N ALA A 93 -25.12 -10.73 9.97
CA ALA A 93 -24.93 -11.34 11.27
C ALA A 93 -23.47 -11.22 11.71
N LEU A 94 -23.26 -10.76 12.93
CA LEU A 94 -21.97 -10.61 13.58
C LEU A 94 -21.90 -11.55 14.76
N LEU A 95 -20.90 -12.42 14.77
CA LEU A 95 -20.53 -13.18 15.96
C LEU A 95 -19.51 -12.38 16.75
N GLU A 96 -19.94 -11.92 17.91
CA GLU A 96 -19.15 -11.14 18.86
C GLU A 96 -18.44 -12.01 19.89
N ALA A 97 -17.46 -11.41 20.56
CA ALA A 97 -16.88 -11.98 21.76
C ALA A 97 -17.95 -12.10 22.88
N GLU A 98 -17.63 -12.89 23.92
CA GLU A 98 -18.47 -13.03 25.11
C GLU A 98 -19.91 -13.56 24.88
N ARG A 99 -20.08 -14.38 23.83
CA ARG A 99 -21.33 -15.09 23.49
C ARG A 99 -22.44 -14.19 22.93
N TRP A 100 -22.10 -13.01 22.42
CA TRP A 100 -23.08 -12.16 21.77
C TRP A 100 -23.17 -12.45 20.28
N LEU A 101 -24.39 -12.40 19.76
CA LEU A 101 -24.68 -12.42 18.35
C LEU A 101 -25.51 -11.17 18.02
N GLU A 102 -24.97 -10.33 17.15
CA GLU A 102 -25.64 -9.13 16.68
C GLU A 102 -26.18 -9.30 15.27
N LEU A 103 -27.43 -8.92 15.07
CA LEU A 103 -28.08 -8.82 13.78
C LEU A 103 -28.17 -7.35 13.39
N HIS A 104 -27.61 -7.02 12.24
CA HIS A 104 -27.62 -5.68 11.68
C HIS A 104 -28.55 -5.60 10.47
N SER A 105 -29.25 -4.48 10.38
CA SER A 105 -29.97 -4.07 9.19
C SER A 105 -29.24 -2.91 8.49
N GLN A 106 -29.77 -2.48 7.35
CA GLN A 106 -29.29 -1.31 6.64
C GLN A 106 -29.31 -0.04 7.50
N GLN A 107 -30.27 0.07 8.43
CA GLN A 107 -30.42 1.25 9.29
C GLN A 107 -29.49 1.24 10.51
N GLY A 108 -28.95 0.09 10.90
CA GLY A 108 -28.10 0.00 12.08
C GLY A 108 -28.15 -1.38 12.74
N HIS A 109 -27.79 -1.39 14.01
CA HIS A 109 -28.02 -2.54 14.89
C HIS A 109 -29.54 -2.79 15.02
N HIS A 110 -29.98 -4.00 14.74
CA HIS A 110 -31.39 -4.38 14.85
C HIS A 110 -31.66 -5.15 16.15
N TYR A 111 -30.90 -6.21 16.42
CA TYR A 111 -31.12 -7.05 17.59
C TYR A 111 -29.83 -7.71 18.07
N LYS A 112 -29.65 -7.78 19.38
CA LYS A 112 -28.53 -8.45 20.05
C LYS A 112 -29.08 -9.58 20.90
N LEU A 113 -28.56 -10.78 20.70
CA LEU A 113 -28.96 -11.96 21.44
C LEU A 113 -27.75 -12.68 22.01
N ARG A 114 -27.97 -13.38 23.12
CA ARG A 114 -26.92 -14.16 23.78
C ARG A 114 -27.01 -15.62 23.37
N VAL A 115 -25.89 -16.16 22.93
CA VAL A 115 -25.70 -17.59 22.65
C VAL A 115 -25.38 -18.30 23.97
N PRO A 116 -25.77 -19.58 24.16
CA PRO A 116 -25.51 -20.28 25.43
C PRO A 116 -24.03 -20.35 25.82
N ALA A 117 -23.15 -20.57 24.86
CA ALA A 117 -21.69 -20.67 25.01
C ALA A 117 -20.95 -19.75 24.01
N GLU A 118 -19.63 -19.62 24.16
CA GLU A 118 -18.82 -18.72 23.32
C GLU A 118 -18.71 -19.27 21.91
N GLY A 119 -19.16 -18.47 20.93
CA GLY A 119 -19.06 -18.83 19.53
C GLY A 119 -17.65 -18.64 19.00
N ARG A 120 -17.15 -19.63 18.27
CA ARG A 120 -15.87 -19.59 17.56
C ARG A 120 -16.04 -19.38 16.07
N ASP A 121 -17.12 -19.91 15.50
CA ASP A 121 -17.42 -19.76 14.09
C ASP A 121 -18.94 -19.64 13.85
N LEU A 122 -19.28 -19.03 12.72
CA LEU A 122 -20.63 -18.69 12.28
C LEU A 122 -20.85 -19.15 10.83
N ALA A 123 -21.97 -19.81 10.55
CA ALA A 123 -22.38 -20.18 9.19
C ALA A 123 -23.86 -19.84 8.97
N TRP A 124 -24.23 -19.42 7.77
CA TRP A 124 -25.57 -18.99 7.40
C TRP A 124 -26.14 -19.84 6.27
N CYS A 125 -27.27 -20.48 6.55
CA CYS A 125 -28.03 -21.24 5.57
C CYS A 125 -29.11 -20.39 4.91
N SER A 126 -28.99 -20.12 3.62
CA SER A 126 -29.96 -19.26 2.92
C SER A 126 -31.34 -19.90 2.75
N TRP A 127 -31.44 -21.21 2.53
CA TRP A 127 -32.73 -21.86 2.24
C TRP A 127 -33.48 -22.36 3.48
N THR A 128 -32.79 -22.75 4.56
CA THR A 128 -33.48 -23.11 5.82
C THR A 128 -33.75 -21.89 6.69
N GLY A 129 -33.12 -20.74 6.40
CA GLY A 129 -33.22 -19.55 7.22
C GLY A 129 -32.55 -19.73 8.60
N GLU A 130 -31.62 -20.67 8.73
CA GLU A 130 -30.94 -20.99 10.00
C GLU A 130 -29.51 -20.46 10.03
N LEU A 131 -29.21 -19.77 11.12
CA LEU A 131 -27.87 -19.33 11.48
C LEU A 131 -27.27 -20.32 12.48
N ILE A 132 -26.10 -20.85 12.16
CA ILE A 132 -25.44 -21.89 12.94
C ILE A 132 -24.22 -21.30 13.61
N VAL A 133 -24.22 -21.35 14.93
CA VAL A 133 -23.12 -20.88 15.77
C VAL A 133 -22.41 -22.11 16.32
N ALA A 134 -21.15 -22.28 15.94
CA ALA A 134 -20.30 -23.27 16.56
C ALA A 134 -19.73 -22.69 17.85
N THR A 135 -20.13 -23.27 18.98
CA THR A 135 -19.68 -22.83 20.30
C THR A 135 -18.59 -23.74 20.84
N ALA A 136 -17.78 -23.21 21.74
CA ALA A 136 -16.86 -24.02 22.53
C ALA A 136 -17.66 -25.06 23.32
N GLY A 137 -17.27 -26.34 23.20
CA GLY A 137 -17.99 -27.47 23.78
C GLY A 137 -18.36 -28.52 22.72
N GLN A 138 -19.45 -29.25 22.93
CA GLN A 138 -19.91 -30.33 22.05
C GLN A 138 -21.13 -29.93 21.19
N GLN A 139 -21.69 -28.73 21.39
CA GLN A 139 -22.96 -28.35 20.80
C GLN A 139 -22.79 -27.33 19.68
N LEU A 140 -23.53 -27.51 18.59
CA LEU A 140 -23.71 -26.51 17.54
C LEU A 140 -25.11 -25.93 17.68
N HIS A 141 -25.20 -24.66 18.02
CA HIS A 141 -26.49 -24.01 18.23
C HIS A 141 -27.06 -23.51 16.90
N ARG A 142 -28.32 -23.87 16.65
CA ARG A 142 -29.06 -23.50 15.45
C ARG A 142 -30.07 -22.44 15.83
N LEU A 143 -29.97 -21.25 15.25
CA LEU A 143 -30.92 -20.17 15.41
C LEU A 143 -31.71 -20.02 14.12
N ASN A 144 -33.01 -20.33 14.15
CA ASN A 144 -33.87 -20.08 13.00
C ASN A 144 -34.33 -18.62 13.04
N LEU A 145 -33.99 -17.84 12.01
CA LEU A 145 -34.30 -16.41 11.94
C LEU A 145 -35.75 -16.13 11.53
N GLU A 146 -36.42 -17.07 10.86
CA GLU A 146 -37.85 -16.92 10.53
C GLU A 146 -38.72 -17.10 11.77
N LEU A 147 -38.40 -18.12 12.59
CA LEU A 147 -39.12 -18.42 13.83
C LEU A 147 -38.62 -17.59 15.01
N GLY A 148 -37.42 -17.02 14.93
CA GLY A 148 -36.79 -16.25 16.01
C GLY A 148 -36.45 -17.08 17.25
N ARG A 149 -36.20 -18.40 17.09
CA ARG A 149 -35.93 -19.31 18.21
C ARG A 149 -34.73 -20.21 17.95
N PHE A 150 -34.07 -20.62 19.04
CA PHE A 150 -33.09 -21.70 18.97
C PHE A 150 -33.80 -23.03 18.72
N MET A 151 -33.34 -23.73 17.68
CA MET A 151 -33.71 -25.11 17.41
C MET A 151 -32.86 -26.04 18.28
N GLN A 152 -33.20 -27.33 18.27
CA GLN A 152 -32.40 -28.33 18.97
C GLN A 152 -30.96 -28.29 18.44
N PRO A 153 -29.96 -28.12 19.33
CA PRO A 153 -28.57 -28.05 18.91
C PRO A 153 -28.11 -29.41 18.39
N TRP A 154 -27.18 -29.41 17.44
CA TRP A 154 -26.49 -30.63 17.04
C TRP A 154 -25.36 -30.95 18.01
N THR A 155 -25.08 -32.23 18.19
CA THR A 155 -24.06 -32.71 19.12
C THR A 155 -22.93 -33.37 18.35
N THR A 156 -21.73 -32.81 18.47
CA THR A 156 -20.51 -33.34 17.85
C THR A 156 -19.99 -34.55 18.63
N GLU A 157 -19.12 -35.37 18.04
CA GLU A 157 -18.57 -36.55 18.73
C GLU A 157 -17.73 -36.18 19.97
N ALA A 158 -17.00 -35.07 19.91
CA ALA A 158 -16.06 -34.64 20.94
C ALA A 158 -16.32 -33.18 21.35
N ALA A 159 -16.11 -32.89 22.63
CA ALA A 159 -16.12 -31.52 23.13
C ALA A 159 -14.81 -30.84 22.75
N VAL A 160 -14.91 -29.77 21.98
CA VAL A 160 -13.76 -29.13 21.32
C VAL A 160 -13.85 -27.62 21.56
N GLU A 161 -12.69 -26.98 21.68
CA GLU A 161 -12.62 -25.54 21.93
C GLU A 161 -12.62 -24.72 20.64
N ASN A 162 -12.01 -25.22 19.56
CA ASN A 162 -12.02 -24.52 18.28
C ASN A 162 -12.80 -25.30 17.23
N TYR A 163 -13.77 -24.60 16.67
CA TYR A 163 -14.52 -25.06 15.53
C TYR A 163 -14.24 -24.18 14.32
N ARG A 164 -14.27 -24.80 13.14
CA ARG A 164 -14.37 -24.11 11.87
C ARG A 164 -15.53 -24.68 11.08
N CYS A 165 -16.46 -23.82 10.70
CA CYS A 165 -17.65 -24.13 9.95
C CYS A 165 -17.49 -23.62 8.52
N ALA A 166 -17.57 -24.53 7.57
CA ALA A 166 -17.69 -24.22 6.16
C ALA A 166 -19.03 -24.75 5.65
N GLU A 167 -19.74 -23.90 4.94
CA GLU A 167 -20.98 -24.27 4.28
C GLU A 167 -20.74 -24.40 2.78
N CYS A 168 -21.29 -25.45 2.19
CA CYS A 168 -21.43 -25.56 0.75
C CYS A 168 -22.90 -25.32 0.38
N PRO A 169 -23.24 -24.14 -0.18
CA PRO A 169 -24.61 -23.82 -0.57
C PRO A 169 -25.19 -24.81 -1.60
N GLN A 170 -24.34 -25.45 -2.41
CA GLN A 170 -24.75 -26.34 -3.49
C GLN A 170 -25.20 -27.71 -2.98
N ASN A 171 -24.47 -28.30 -2.02
CA ASN A 171 -24.78 -29.62 -1.47
C ASN A 171 -25.73 -29.58 -0.28
N GLY A 172 -25.81 -28.43 0.39
CA GLY A 172 -26.53 -28.30 1.66
C GLY A 172 -25.87 -28.98 2.85
N LEU A 173 -24.62 -29.42 2.69
CA LEU A 173 -23.80 -29.97 3.76
C LEU A 173 -23.10 -28.85 4.51
N LEU A 174 -23.08 -28.98 5.83
CA LEU A 174 -22.20 -28.20 6.71
C LEU A 174 -21.01 -29.05 7.12
N PHE A 175 -19.81 -28.55 6.86
CA PHE A 175 -18.58 -29.14 7.34
C PHE A 175 -18.14 -28.41 8.60
N VAL A 176 -17.85 -29.18 9.64
CA VAL A 176 -17.34 -28.68 10.92
C VAL A 176 -16.02 -29.37 11.21
N GLY A 177 -14.94 -28.60 11.19
CA GLY A 177 -13.62 -29.03 11.62
C GLY A 177 -13.49 -28.97 13.14
N THR A 178 -12.94 -30.04 13.72
CA THR A 178 -12.65 -30.18 15.15
C THR A 178 -11.14 -30.20 15.41
N ASP A 179 -10.71 -29.88 16.63
CA ASP A 179 -9.31 -29.91 17.05
C ASP A 179 -8.71 -31.33 16.99
N ASP A 180 -9.53 -32.38 17.08
CA ASP A 180 -9.13 -33.79 16.96
C ASP A 180 -8.73 -34.20 15.53
N ALA A 181 -8.48 -33.24 14.64
CA ALA A 181 -8.21 -33.44 13.23
C ALA A 181 -9.29 -34.24 12.48
N LYS A 182 -10.53 -34.19 12.97
CA LYS A 182 -11.71 -34.77 12.32
C LYS A 182 -12.56 -33.67 11.70
N VAL A 183 -13.14 -33.97 10.55
CA VAL A 183 -14.18 -33.14 9.93
C VAL A 183 -15.50 -33.89 10.00
N GLN A 184 -16.50 -33.27 10.61
CA GLN A 184 -17.86 -33.79 10.69
C GLN A 184 -18.72 -33.09 9.64
N ALA A 185 -19.48 -33.85 8.87
CA ALA A 185 -20.42 -33.34 7.89
C ALA A 185 -21.85 -33.50 8.43
N TRP A 186 -22.60 -32.40 8.50
CA TRP A 186 -24.00 -32.37 8.92
C TRP A 186 -24.89 -32.09 7.72
N ASP A 187 -25.89 -32.95 7.52
CA ASP A 187 -26.94 -32.72 6.53
C ASP A 187 -28.05 -31.85 7.12
N ARG A 188 -28.43 -30.80 6.39
CA ARG A 188 -29.46 -29.83 6.81
C ARG A 188 -30.84 -30.13 6.24
N GLY A 189 -30.97 -31.22 5.49
CA GLY A 189 -32.20 -31.67 4.86
C GLY A 189 -32.28 -31.34 3.37
N PRO A 190 -33.28 -31.89 2.66
CA PRO A 190 -33.39 -31.77 1.21
C PRO A 190 -33.65 -30.33 0.78
N ARG A 191 -32.92 -29.87 -0.24
CA ARG A 191 -33.10 -28.57 -0.87
C ARG A 191 -34.46 -28.50 -1.60
N PRO A 192 -35.16 -27.35 -1.62
CA PRO A 192 -36.30 -27.16 -2.51
C PRO A 192 -35.86 -27.20 -4.00
N PRO A 193 -36.67 -27.76 -4.91
CA PRO A 193 -36.27 -28.10 -6.29
C PRO A 193 -35.99 -26.91 -7.24
N TRP A 194 -35.81 -25.69 -6.74
CA TRP A 194 -35.57 -24.53 -7.59
C TRP A 194 -34.18 -24.57 -8.24
N PRO A 195 -34.08 -24.37 -9.57
CA PRO A 195 -32.80 -24.29 -10.25
C PRO A 195 -32.23 -22.89 -10.00
N LEU A 196 -31.18 -22.80 -9.19
CA LEU A 196 -30.46 -21.53 -9.05
C LEU A 196 -29.24 -21.56 -9.94
N TRP A 197 -29.34 -20.80 -11.03
CA TRP A 197 -28.24 -20.34 -11.87
C TRP A 197 -27.19 -19.68 -10.98
N THR A 198 -26.24 -20.45 -10.50
CA THR A 198 -25.00 -19.94 -9.92
C THR A 198 -23.88 -20.44 -10.80
N SER A 199 -23.38 -19.56 -11.66
CA SER A 199 -22.07 -19.72 -12.29
C SER A 199 -20.99 -19.57 -11.22
N GLY A 200 -20.88 -20.57 -10.34
CA GLY A 200 -19.81 -20.73 -9.37
C GLY A 200 -18.92 -21.92 -9.75
N PRO A 201 -17.71 -22.03 -9.18
CA PRO A 201 -16.79 -23.12 -9.48
C PRO A 201 -17.51 -24.48 -9.37
N ARG A 202 -17.31 -25.32 -10.39
CA ARG A 202 -18.09 -26.52 -10.69
C ARG A 202 -18.06 -27.61 -9.60
N ASP A 203 -17.22 -27.47 -8.59
CA ASP A 203 -16.81 -28.58 -7.73
C ASP A 203 -17.38 -28.43 -6.32
N HIS A 204 -18.65 -28.78 -6.19
CA HIS A 204 -19.31 -29.01 -4.91
C HIS A 204 -18.83 -30.30 -4.23
N VAL A 205 -17.95 -31.07 -4.88
CA VAL A 205 -17.50 -32.39 -4.42
C VAL A 205 -16.19 -32.28 -3.63
N THR A 206 -15.43 -31.21 -3.82
CA THR A 206 -14.09 -31.08 -3.26
C THR A 206 -14.10 -30.24 -1.99
N LEU A 207 -13.44 -30.74 -0.95
CA LEU A 207 -13.35 -30.12 0.36
C LEU A 207 -11.88 -29.80 0.68
N GLY A 208 -11.60 -28.55 1.03
CA GLY A 208 -10.30 -28.12 1.52
C GLY A 208 -10.25 -28.11 3.04
N VAL A 209 -9.25 -28.74 3.63
CA VAL A 209 -9.05 -28.81 5.09
C VAL A 209 -7.66 -28.28 5.44
N GLY A 210 -7.62 -27.26 6.29
CA GLY A 210 -6.38 -26.71 6.83
C GLY A 210 -6.09 -27.32 8.20
N MET A 211 -4.89 -27.88 8.37
CA MET A 211 -4.45 -28.40 9.66
C MET A 211 -3.65 -27.36 10.45
N ALA A 212 -3.68 -27.46 11.77
CA ALA A 212 -2.86 -26.65 12.66
C ALA A 212 -1.35 -26.89 12.49
N THR A 213 -0.97 -28.06 11.96
CA THR A 213 0.41 -28.45 11.66
C THR A 213 1.00 -27.75 10.43
N GLY A 214 0.19 -27.03 9.64
CA GLY A 214 0.63 -26.39 8.39
C GLY A 214 0.47 -27.25 7.14
N HIS A 215 -0.33 -28.31 7.21
CA HIS A 215 -0.72 -29.10 6.05
C HIS A 215 -2.09 -28.63 5.52
N ALA A 216 -2.16 -28.39 4.22
CA ALA A 216 -3.40 -28.17 3.49
C ALA A 216 -3.78 -29.47 2.75
N LEU A 217 -4.96 -29.99 3.07
CA LEU A 217 -5.49 -31.24 2.53
C LEU A 217 -6.66 -30.97 1.61
N ILE A 218 -6.72 -31.69 0.50
CA ILE A 218 -7.89 -31.71 -0.38
C ILE A 218 -8.51 -33.09 -0.33
N TYR A 219 -9.81 -33.12 -0.06
CA TYR A 219 -10.63 -34.31 -0.03
C TYR A 219 -11.66 -34.23 -1.16
N ASP A 220 -11.97 -35.38 -1.75
CA ASP A 220 -13.28 -35.59 -2.38
C ASP A 220 -14.23 -36.05 -1.27
N ILE A 221 -15.40 -35.42 -1.12
CA ILE A 221 -16.39 -35.76 -0.08
C ILE A 221 -16.83 -37.24 -0.15
N ARG A 222 -16.66 -37.89 -1.31
CA ARG A 222 -16.99 -39.30 -1.53
C ARG A 222 -15.89 -40.23 -1.00
N GLU A 223 -14.66 -39.73 -0.87
CA GLU A 223 -13.51 -40.50 -0.38
C GLU A 223 -13.10 -40.09 1.04
N ARG A 224 -12.71 -41.06 1.86
CA ARG A 224 -12.21 -40.78 3.23
C ARG A 224 -10.74 -40.41 3.28
N ARG A 225 -10.00 -40.66 2.21
CA ARG A 225 -8.56 -40.36 2.11
C ARG A 225 -8.38 -39.01 1.41
N PRO A 226 -7.36 -38.23 1.80
CA PRO A 226 -7.04 -37.00 1.08
C PRO A 226 -6.55 -37.35 -0.33
N CYS A 227 -7.05 -36.62 -1.32
CA CYS A 227 -6.59 -36.69 -2.70
C CYS A 227 -5.18 -36.08 -2.82
N VAL A 228 -5.00 -34.90 -2.19
CA VAL A 228 -3.73 -34.17 -2.20
C VAL A 228 -3.40 -33.66 -0.81
N VAL A 229 -2.13 -33.83 -0.41
CA VAL A 229 -1.55 -33.32 0.83
C VAL A 229 -0.47 -32.32 0.48
N LYS A 230 -0.64 -31.05 0.86
CA LYS A 230 0.33 -29.99 0.61
C LYS A 230 0.90 -29.42 1.91
N ASP A 231 2.22 -29.42 2.02
CA ASP A 231 2.90 -28.86 3.19
C ASP A 231 3.36 -27.41 2.95
N HIS A 232 3.06 -26.55 3.92
CA HIS A 232 3.51 -25.18 3.95
C HIS A 232 4.93 -25.00 4.51
N ARG A 233 5.47 -26.01 5.19
CA ARG A 233 6.83 -26.08 5.76
C ARG A 233 7.13 -25.17 6.96
N TYR A 234 6.29 -24.17 7.24
CA TYR A 234 6.50 -23.28 8.39
C TYR A 234 6.03 -23.86 9.72
N GLY A 235 5.27 -24.96 9.72
CA GLY A 235 4.70 -25.55 10.94
C GLY A 235 3.69 -24.65 11.64
N VAL A 236 3.04 -23.73 10.91
CA VAL A 236 2.01 -22.81 11.39
C VAL A 236 0.68 -23.23 10.79
N ALA A 237 -0.41 -23.03 11.54
CA ALA A 237 -1.76 -23.37 11.08
C ALA A 237 -2.14 -22.70 9.75
N VAL A 238 -2.77 -23.49 8.87
CA VAL A 238 -3.42 -22.97 7.67
C VAL A 238 -4.74 -22.33 8.08
N HIS A 239 -4.88 -21.02 7.87
CA HIS A 239 -6.02 -20.23 8.36
C HIS A 239 -7.22 -20.32 7.42
N SER A 240 -6.97 -20.27 6.11
CA SER A 240 -8.01 -20.22 5.09
C SER A 240 -7.56 -20.92 3.82
N ILE A 241 -8.48 -21.65 3.20
CA ILE A 241 -8.31 -22.30 1.91
C ILE A 241 -9.45 -21.82 1.01
N ALA A 242 -9.11 -21.39 -0.20
CA ALA A 242 -10.06 -20.97 -1.20
C ALA A 242 -9.77 -21.65 -2.55
N PHE A 243 -10.83 -21.91 -3.31
CA PHE A 243 -10.75 -22.55 -4.62
C PHE A 243 -10.97 -21.52 -5.73
N HIS A 244 -10.09 -21.53 -6.73
CA HIS A 244 -10.19 -20.66 -7.90
C HIS A 244 -9.90 -21.46 -9.17
N GLY A 245 -10.97 -21.90 -9.84
CA GLY A 245 -10.84 -22.72 -11.04
C GLY A 245 -10.09 -24.02 -10.75
N ASP A 246 -8.96 -24.22 -11.44
CA ASP A 246 -8.07 -25.38 -11.30
C ASP A 246 -7.05 -25.25 -10.15
N LYS A 247 -7.01 -24.09 -9.49
CA LYS A 247 -6.03 -23.74 -8.47
C LYS A 247 -6.67 -23.67 -7.09
N VAL A 248 -5.88 -24.10 -6.11
CA VAL A 248 -6.16 -23.94 -4.69
C VAL A 248 -5.25 -22.85 -4.16
N ILE A 249 -5.83 -21.97 -3.35
CA ILE A 249 -5.11 -20.95 -2.61
C ILE A 249 -5.18 -21.33 -1.13
N SER A 250 -4.03 -21.56 -0.53
CA SER A 250 -3.89 -21.87 0.90
C SER A 250 -3.09 -20.78 1.59
N SER A 251 -3.57 -20.30 2.73
CA SER A 251 -2.95 -19.22 3.50
C SER A 251 -2.58 -19.66 4.90
N ASP A 252 -1.33 -19.38 5.27
CA ASP A 252 -0.89 -19.37 6.66
C ASP A 252 -0.80 -17.94 7.17
N SER A 253 -0.28 -17.78 8.39
CA SER A 253 0.08 -16.47 8.92
C SER A 253 1.25 -15.82 8.16
N LYS A 254 2.20 -16.58 7.60
CA LYS A 254 3.41 -16.00 6.96
C LYS A 254 3.37 -15.96 5.43
N CYS A 255 2.67 -16.90 4.80
CA CYS A 255 2.70 -17.05 3.35
C CYS A 255 1.33 -17.47 2.81
N VAL A 256 1.07 -17.08 1.57
CA VAL A 256 -0.04 -17.57 0.75
C VAL A 256 0.56 -18.37 -0.40
N LYS A 257 0.11 -19.61 -0.58
CA LYS A 257 0.57 -20.47 -1.68
C LYS A 257 -0.59 -20.76 -2.62
N LEU A 258 -0.31 -20.65 -3.91
CA LEU A 258 -1.21 -21.08 -4.98
C LEU A 258 -0.63 -22.33 -5.61
N TRP A 259 -1.45 -23.34 -5.83
CA TRP A 259 -1.03 -24.62 -6.37
C TRP A 259 -2.17 -25.32 -7.10
N HIS A 260 -1.83 -26.21 -8.04
CA HIS A 260 -2.84 -26.89 -8.85
C HIS A 260 -3.52 -28.01 -8.07
N GLN A 261 -4.85 -28.06 -8.13
CA GLN A 261 -5.65 -29.00 -7.36
C GLN A 261 -5.38 -30.47 -7.71
N ALA A 262 -5.12 -30.77 -8.98
CA ALA A 262 -4.93 -32.14 -9.46
C ALA A 262 -3.59 -32.74 -8.99
N ASP A 263 -2.50 -32.01 -9.17
CA ASP A 263 -1.14 -32.54 -8.97
C ASP A 263 -0.49 -32.10 -7.65
N GLY A 264 -1.03 -31.05 -7.01
CA GLY A 264 -0.36 -30.40 -5.88
C GLY A 264 0.90 -29.62 -6.27
N SER A 265 1.16 -29.41 -7.57
CA SER A 265 2.31 -28.66 -8.07
C SER A 265 2.19 -27.18 -7.67
N PRO A 266 3.26 -26.58 -7.13
CA PRO A 266 3.23 -25.17 -6.73
C PRO A 266 3.15 -24.27 -7.96
N TYR A 267 2.20 -23.33 -7.97
CA TYR A 267 2.08 -22.31 -9.00
C TYR A 267 2.85 -21.05 -8.59
N THR A 268 2.48 -20.44 -7.46
CA THR A 268 3.15 -19.26 -6.91
C THR A 268 3.12 -19.27 -5.38
N ALA A 269 4.04 -18.54 -4.77
CA ALA A 269 4.06 -18.29 -3.34
C ALA A 269 4.23 -16.79 -3.10
N VAL A 270 3.42 -16.24 -2.20
CA VAL A 270 3.41 -14.84 -1.82
C VAL A 270 3.70 -14.74 -0.34
N GLU A 271 4.79 -14.05 0.01
CA GLU A 271 5.20 -13.82 1.39
C GLU A 271 5.07 -12.34 1.71
N PRO A 272 3.96 -11.92 2.33
CA PRO A 272 3.90 -10.58 2.89
C PRO A 272 4.88 -10.49 4.06
N GLY A 273 5.64 -9.40 4.15
CA GLY A 273 6.54 -9.13 5.28
C GLY A 273 5.82 -8.88 6.61
N VAL A 274 4.50 -9.12 6.68
CA VAL A 274 3.63 -8.95 7.84
C VAL A 274 2.72 -10.18 7.95
N ASN A 275 2.37 -10.55 9.17
CA ASN A 275 1.49 -11.68 9.42
C ASN A 275 0.08 -11.44 8.85
N ILE A 276 -0.47 -12.48 8.23
CA ILE A 276 -1.82 -12.57 7.67
C ILE A 276 -2.73 -13.20 8.73
N ASN A 277 -3.92 -12.63 8.93
CA ASN A 277 -4.93 -13.19 9.81
C ASN A 277 -6.00 -13.98 9.04
N HIS A 278 -6.43 -13.41 7.91
CA HIS A 278 -7.49 -13.96 7.09
C HIS A 278 -7.26 -13.63 5.61
N MET A 279 -7.57 -14.57 4.73
CA MET A 279 -7.55 -14.39 3.29
C MET A 279 -8.97 -14.56 2.74
N LEU A 280 -9.37 -13.67 1.85
CA LEU A 280 -10.62 -13.74 1.12
C LEU A 280 -10.32 -13.82 -0.37
N HIS A 281 -10.95 -14.79 -1.04
CA HIS A 281 -10.88 -14.93 -2.50
C HIS A 281 -12.18 -14.43 -3.13
N PHE A 282 -12.04 -13.79 -4.30
CA PHE A 282 -13.17 -13.30 -5.08
C PHE A 282 -13.51 -14.34 -6.18
N PRO A 283 -14.69 -14.99 -6.14
CA PRO A 283 -15.01 -16.14 -6.99
C PRO A 283 -14.95 -15.87 -8.50
N ASN A 284 -15.47 -14.70 -8.93
CA ASN A 284 -15.52 -14.30 -10.34
C ASN A 284 -14.40 -13.32 -10.70
N SER A 285 -13.44 -13.15 -9.80
CA SER A 285 -12.25 -12.40 -10.13
C SER A 285 -11.30 -13.30 -10.90
N ASP A 286 -11.45 -13.26 -12.21
CA ASP A 286 -10.27 -12.96 -12.99
C ASP A 286 -9.75 -11.61 -12.46
N CYS A 287 -9.01 -11.60 -11.33
CA CYS A 287 -8.31 -10.41 -10.79
C CYS A 287 -7.46 -9.72 -11.88
N SER A 288 -7.25 -10.41 -13.00
CA SER A 288 -6.75 -9.90 -14.26
C SER A 288 -7.60 -8.85 -14.98
N CYS A 289 -8.89 -8.61 -14.71
CA CYS A 289 -9.61 -7.55 -15.44
C CYS A 289 -9.33 -6.13 -14.90
N TRP A 290 -9.07 -6.00 -13.59
CA TRP A 290 -8.73 -4.72 -12.96
C TRP A 290 -7.23 -4.45 -12.95
N LEU A 291 -6.40 -5.49 -12.77
CA LEU A 291 -4.94 -5.36 -12.67
C LEU A 291 -4.19 -5.54 -14.00
N ARG A 292 -4.75 -6.19 -15.04
CA ARG A 292 -4.00 -6.41 -16.29
C ARG A 292 -3.48 -5.14 -16.95
N PRO A 293 -4.28 -4.08 -17.17
CA PRO A 293 -3.77 -2.94 -17.92
C PRO A 293 -2.60 -2.26 -17.20
N GLU A 294 -2.64 -2.18 -15.86
CA GLU A 294 -1.59 -1.53 -15.07
C GLU A 294 -0.38 -2.44 -14.83
N VAL A 295 -0.58 -3.75 -14.59
CA VAL A 295 0.53 -4.70 -14.47
C VAL A 295 1.24 -4.88 -15.82
N GLU A 296 0.52 -4.93 -16.95
CA GLU A 296 1.14 -4.91 -18.27
C GLU A 296 1.88 -3.59 -18.54
N GLU A 297 1.38 -2.45 -18.06
CA GLU A 297 2.13 -1.18 -18.13
C GLU A 297 3.38 -1.18 -17.24
N GLN A 298 3.34 -1.80 -16.06
CA GLN A 298 4.53 -1.94 -15.21
C GLN A 298 5.56 -2.89 -15.80
N GLU A 299 5.15 -4.03 -16.36
CA GLU A 299 6.02 -4.93 -17.13
C GLU A 299 6.64 -4.21 -18.34
N ARG A 300 5.88 -3.33 -19.00
CA ARG A 300 6.44 -2.43 -20.03
C ARG A 300 7.52 -1.54 -19.43
N THR A 301 7.30 -0.89 -18.28
CA THR A 301 8.31 0.02 -17.70
C THR A 301 9.65 -0.64 -17.37
N GLU A 302 9.70 -1.95 -17.03
CA GLU A 302 10.98 -2.65 -16.84
C GLU A 302 11.70 -2.91 -18.17
N THR A 303 10.96 -3.13 -19.26
CA THR A 303 11.55 -3.26 -20.61
C THR A 303 11.95 -1.92 -21.26
N VAL A 304 11.58 -0.79 -20.65
CA VAL A 304 11.81 0.57 -21.18
C VAL A 304 13.21 1.13 -20.81
N LEU A 305 14.15 0.25 -20.43
CA LEU A 305 15.56 0.58 -20.15
C LEU A 305 16.32 1.27 -21.32
N TYR A 306 15.69 1.49 -22.48
CA TYR A 306 16.25 2.21 -23.62
C TYR A 306 15.39 3.36 -24.17
N ASP A 307 14.50 3.98 -23.38
CA ASP A 307 13.71 5.13 -23.86
C ASP A 307 14.57 6.31 -24.35
N ASN A 308 15.78 6.45 -23.82
CA ASN A 308 16.70 7.52 -24.19
C ASN A 308 17.62 7.17 -25.37
N TYR A 309 17.50 5.98 -25.97
CA TYR A 309 18.39 5.53 -27.04
C TYR A 309 17.67 5.46 -28.39
N LYS A 310 18.33 5.96 -29.43
CA LYS A 310 17.87 5.89 -30.81
C LYS A 310 18.66 4.84 -31.58
N PHE A 311 17.96 3.96 -32.29
CA PHE A 311 18.57 2.99 -33.19
C PHE A 311 18.99 3.64 -34.51
N LEU A 312 20.21 3.34 -34.95
CA LEU A 312 20.84 3.82 -36.18
C LEU A 312 21.35 2.64 -37.01
N THR A 313 21.14 2.68 -38.32
CA THR A 313 21.84 1.78 -39.25
C THR A 313 23.27 2.26 -39.50
N ARG A 314 24.15 1.36 -39.95
CA ARG A 314 25.56 1.71 -40.26
C ARG A 314 25.68 2.82 -41.30
N GLU A 315 24.77 2.87 -42.27
CA GLU A 315 24.70 3.92 -43.28
C GLU A 315 24.35 5.29 -42.67
N GLN A 316 23.36 5.34 -41.79
CA GLN A 316 22.97 6.56 -41.06
C GLN A 316 24.06 7.06 -40.12
N LEU A 317 24.83 6.14 -39.53
CA LEU A 317 25.95 6.47 -38.68
C LEU A 317 27.12 7.09 -39.47
N THR A 318 27.31 6.60 -40.71
CA THR A 318 28.32 7.12 -41.65
C THR A 318 27.92 8.50 -42.18
N SER A 319 26.63 8.73 -42.48
CA SER A 319 26.15 10.05 -42.92
C SER A 319 26.22 11.12 -41.83
N LEU A 320 26.09 10.73 -40.55
CA LEU A 320 26.28 11.61 -39.40
C LEU A 320 27.76 11.87 -39.04
N GLY A 321 28.71 11.21 -39.70
CA GLY A 321 30.14 11.35 -39.41
C GLY A 321 30.58 10.72 -38.08
N LEU A 322 29.81 9.76 -37.55
CA LEU A 322 30.05 9.13 -36.24
C LEU A 322 30.68 7.73 -36.34
N SER A 323 31.20 7.35 -37.51
CA SER A 323 31.83 6.03 -37.75
C SER A 323 33.05 5.76 -36.87
N SER A 324 33.73 6.79 -36.38
CA SER A 324 34.87 6.67 -35.46
C SER A 324 34.48 6.23 -34.04
N LEU A 325 33.20 6.35 -33.67
CA LEU A 325 32.71 5.97 -32.33
C LEU A 325 32.38 4.47 -32.22
N ILE A 326 32.50 3.71 -33.32
CA ILE A 326 32.27 2.26 -33.31
C ILE A 326 33.32 1.61 -32.41
N GLY A 327 32.86 0.91 -31.36
CA GLY A 327 33.72 0.27 -30.36
C GLY A 327 33.94 1.11 -29.09
N THR A 328 33.40 2.33 -29.02
CA THR A 328 33.34 3.12 -27.78
C THR A 328 32.06 2.87 -27.00
N GLU A 329 32.03 3.23 -25.72
CA GLU A 329 30.84 3.08 -24.85
C GLU A 329 29.62 3.90 -25.33
N TYR A 330 29.82 4.89 -26.22
CA TYR A 330 28.75 5.77 -26.71
C TYR A 330 27.84 5.12 -27.75
N LEU A 331 28.27 4.02 -28.38
CA LEU A 331 27.51 3.27 -29.37
C LEU A 331 27.41 1.81 -28.94
N ARG A 332 26.20 1.36 -28.64
CA ARG A 332 25.96 -0.04 -28.29
C ARG A 332 25.54 -0.81 -29.55
N ALA A 333 26.37 -1.76 -29.98
CA ALA A 333 26.06 -2.61 -31.12
C ALA A 333 24.86 -3.52 -30.81
N PHE A 334 23.91 -3.61 -31.73
CA PHE A 334 22.76 -4.52 -31.63
C PHE A 334 22.35 -5.04 -33.01
N MET A 335 22.45 -6.36 -33.18
CA MET A 335 22.13 -7.12 -34.40
C MET A 335 22.80 -6.61 -35.69
N HIS A 336 22.26 -5.55 -36.28
CA HIS A 336 22.68 -4.96 -37.56
C HIS A 336 22.79 -3.42 -37.52
N GLY A 337 22.77 -2.83 -36.33
CA GLY A 337 22.90 -1.39 -36.13
C GLY A 337 23.47 -1.03 -34.76
N PHE A 338 23.32 0.23 -34.38
CA PHE A 338 23.85 0.79 -33.14
C PHE A 338 22.78 1.59 -32.42
N PHE A 339 22.74 1.46 -31.10
CA PHE A 339 22.00 2.37 -30.23
C PHE A 339 22.92 3.53 -29.79
N ILE A 340 22.44 4.75 -29.98
CA ILE A 340 23.08 5.99 -29.52
C ILE A 340 22.14 6.74 -28.58
N ASP A 341 22.65 7.48 -27.59
CA ASP A 341 21.80 8.36 -26.78
C ASP A 341 21.15 9.44 -27.67
N SER A 342 19.84 9.63 -27.50
CA SER A 342 18.98 10.61 -28.18
C SER A 342 19.59 12.02 -28.18
N ARG A 343 20.20 12.43 -27.05
CA ARG A 343 20.84 13.75 -26.92
C ARG A 343 22.07 13.88 -27.80
N LEU A 344 22.85 12.81 -27.94
CA LEU A 344 24.05 12.80 -28.78
C LEU A 344 23.66 12.77 -30.26
N TYR A 345 22.63 12.01 -30.62
CA TYR A 345 22.06 12.00 -31.96
C TYR A 345 21.54 13.38 -32.41
N GLU A 346 20.77 14.07 -31.56
CA GLU A 346 20.26 15.41 -31.88
C GLU A 346 21.40 16.42 -32.06
N ARG A 347 22.44 16.34 -31.23
CA ARG A 347 23.64 17.18 -31.37
C ARG A 347 24.38 16.90 -32.69
N ALA A 348 24.53 15.64 -33.08
CA ALA A 348 25.16 15.28 -34.34
C ALA A 348 24.34 15.75 -35.55
N LYS A 349 23.00 15.62 -35.48
CA LYS A 349 22.09 16.12 -36.51
C LYS A 349 22.16 17.64 -36.64
N LEU A 350 22.22 18.36 -35.51
CA LEU A 350 22.38 19.81 -35.46
C LEU A 350 23.74 20.27 -36.01
N ALA A 351 24.80 19.49 -35.77
CA ALA A 351 26.12 19.78 -36.33
C ALA A 351 26.13 19.65 -37.86
N LEU A 352 25.39 18.67 -38.41
CA LEU A 352 25.26 18.48 -39.84
C LEU A 352 24.37 19.53 -40.52
N SER A 353 23.32 20.02 -39.84
CA SER A 353 22.34 20.96 -40.43
C SER A 353 22.85 22.39 -40.63
N GLY A 354 24.16 22.64 -40.50
CA GLY A 354 24.78 23.86 -41.02
C GLY A 354 24.42 25.18 -40.32
N THR A 355 23.56 25.20 -39.31
CA THR A 355 23.32 26.35 -38.41
C THR A 355 24.34 26.40 -37.25
N GLY A 356 25.53 25.85 -37.48
CA GLY A 356 26.59 25.66 -36.49
C GLY A 356 27.50 26.87 -36.28
N ALA A 357 27.54 27.83 -37.21
CA ALA A 357 28.31 29.06 -37.04
C ALA A 357 27.73 29.94 -35.92
N ASP A 358 26.41 30.00 -35.80
CA ASP A 358 25.73 30.85 -34.81
C ASP A 358 25.75 30.23 -33.41
N THR A 359 25.78 28.90 -33.29
CA THR A 359 25.88 28.23 -31.97
C THR A 359 27.29 28.24 -31.40
N ALA A 360 28.34 28.36 -32.22
CA ALA A 360 29.71 28.54 -31.76
C ALA A 360 29.93 29.98 -31.24
N ALA A 361 29.31 30.98 -31.87
CA ALA A 361 29.25 32.35 -31.37
C ALA A 361 28.44 32.43 -30.07
N LEU A 362 27.24 31.83 -30.02
CA LEU A 362 26.42 31.79 -28.80
C LEU A 362 27.07 30.98 -27.67
N ARG A 363 27.84 29.92 -27.99
CA ARG A 363 28.65 29.19 -27.00
C ARG A 363 29.83 30.01 -26.51
N ARG A 364 30.49 30.79 -27.38
CA ARG A 364 31.57 31.71 -26.97
C ARG A 364 31.02 32.84 -26.11
N GLU A 365 29.82 33.32 -26.41
CA GLU A 365 29.10 34.29 -25.58
C GLU A 365 28.68 33.67 -24.25
N ARG A 366 28.07 32.48 -24.23
CA ARG A 366 27.72 31.78 -22.98
C ARG A 366 28.94 31.33 -22.17
N LEU A 367 30.05 30.98 -22.82
CA LEU A 367 31.32 30.69 -22.17
C LEU A 367 31.94 31.97 -21.64
N ARG A 368 31.82 33.11 -22.35
CA ARG A 368 32.23 34.43 -21.84
C ARG A 368 31.39 34.83 -20.64
N GLU A 369 30.07 34.74 -20.72
CA GLU A 369 29.14 34.98 -19.60
C GLU A 369 29.40 34.03 -18.43
N ALA A 370 29.73 32.75 -18.69
CA ALA A 370 30.10 31.81 -17.65
C ALA A 370 31.48 32.11 -17.06
N THR A 371 32.48 32.50 -17.87
CA THR A 371 33.79 32.94 -17.38
C THR A 371 33.72 34.28 -16.65
N ASP A 372 32.81 35.17 -17.04
CA ASP A 372 32.55 36.47 -16.41
C ASP A 372 31.76 36.28 -15.11
N GLY A 373 30.81 35.33 -15.07
CA GLY A 373 30.14 34.90 -13.84
C GLY A 373 31.08 34.18 -12.86
N LEU A 374 32.07 33.44 -13.37
CA LEU A 374 33.13 32.80 -12.57
C LEU A 374 34.22 33.81 -12.14
N ALA A 375 34.53 34.82 -12.97
CA ALA A 375 35.45 35.92 -12.65
C ALA A 375 34.81 36.91 -11.65
N ALA A 376 33.51 37.15 -11.74
CA ALA A 376 32.74 37.85 -10.70
C ALA A 376 32.73 37.09 -9.35
N GLY A 377 32.93 35.77 -9.38
CA GLY A 377 33.12 34.93 -8.20
C GLY A 377 34.54 34.91 -7.63
N ARG A 378 35.54 35.46 -8.33
CA ARG A 378 36.95 35.39 -7.95
C ARG A 378 37.61 36.76 -7.94
N ILE A 379 37.46 37.44 -6.80
CA ILE A 379 38.34 38.48 -6.25
C ILE A 379 38.94 39.42 -7.31
N ARG A 380 38.24 40.52 -7.57
CA ARG A 380 38.91 41.79 -7.85
C ARG A 380 38.63 42.73 -6.69
N ARG A 381 39.66 43.00 -5.87
CA ARG A 381 39.72 44.25 -5.11
C ARG A 381 39.87 45.35 -6.16
N THR A 382 38.75 45.92 -6.61
CA THR A 382 38.75 47.14 -7.39
C THR A 382 38.50 48.32 -6.46
N GLU A 383 39.24 49.38 -6.71
CA GLU A 383 39.49 50.56 -5.86
C GLU A 383 38.22 51.37 -5.49
N ALA A 384 37.05 50.98 -5.98
CA ALA A 384 35.75 51.54 -5.59
C ALA A 384 35.29 51.17 -4.16
N ALA A 385 35.87 50.14 -3.53
CA ALA A 385 35.57 49.77 -2.14
C ALA A 385 36.31 50.64 -1.09
N ALA A 386 37.34 51.39 -1.49
CA ALA A 386 38.10 52.25 -0.56
C ALA A 386 37.32 53.54 -0.19
N GLY A 387 36.49 54.05 -1.09
CA GLY A 387 35.71 55.27 -0.87
C GLY A 387 34.52 55.10 0.09
N ALA A 388 33.93 53.90 0.18
CA ALA A 388 32.79 53.63 1.04
C ALA A 388 33.18 53.11 2.44
N ALA A 389 34.39 52.57 2.61
CA ALA A 389 34.89 52.05 3.88
C ALA A 389 35.38 53.13 4.86
N ALA A 390 35.57 54.38 4.41
CA ALA A 390 35.99 55.49 5.27
C ALA A 390 34.83 56.13 6.07
N ALA A 391 33.57 55.78 5.78
CA ALA A 391 32.39 56.45 6.34
C ALA A 391 31.54 55.60 7.30
N ALA A 392 31.87 54.32 7.52
CA ALA A 392 31.15 53.47 8.46
C ALA A 392 32.10 52.52 9.19
N GLY A 393 32.08 52.56 10.52
CA GLY A 393 32.94 51.77 11.39
C GLY A 393 32.83 50.26 11.14
N ASP A 394 33.98 49.60 11.27
CA ASP A 394 34.24 48.17 11.10
C ASP A 394 33.44 47.32 12.10
N ALA A 395 32.49 46.50 11.62
CA ALA A 395 32.07 45.24 12.27
C ALA A 395 31.07 44.37 11.45
N ASP A 396 30.28 44.93 10.53
CA ASP A 396 29.09 44.22 9.99
C ASP A 396 29.12 43.86 8.48
N ALA A 397 30.30 43.81 7.86
CA ALA A 397 30.41 43.49 6.42
C ALA A 397 30.19 42.00 6.06
N ALA A 398 30.07 41.10 7.04
CA ALA A 398 30.14 39.65 6.81
C ALA A 398 28.79 38.93 6.57
N ARG A 399 27.64 39.62 6.57
CA ARG A 399 26.31 38.99 6.42
C ARG A 399 25.36 39.77 5.52
N VAL A 400 25.72 39.94 4.24
CA VAL A 400 24.77 40.41 3.23
C VAL A 400 24.33 39.21 2.38
N ASN A 401 23.02 38.93 2.39
CA ASN A 401 22.40 37.93 1.52
C ASN A 401 22.58 38.35 0.06
N ARG A 402 23.16 37.47 -0.76
CA ARG A 402 23.57 37.75 -2.15
C ARG A 402 22.40 38.19 -3.06
N SER A 403 21.18 37.78 -2.72
CA SER A 403 19.95 38.18 -3.43
C SER A 403 19.54 39.64 -3.20
N LEU A 404 20.04 40.31 -2.16
CA LEU A 404 19.72 41.71 -1.84
C LEU A 404 20.68 42.70 -2.50
N VAL A 405 21.87 42.25 -2.92
CA VAL A 405 22.87 43.11 -3.59
C VAL A 405 22.34 43.63 -4.92
N GLY A 406 21.52 42.85 -5.63
CA GLY A 406 20.82 43.30 -6.84
C GLY A 406 19.76 44.37 -6.58
N VAL A 407 19.14 44.37 -5.40
CA VAL A 407 18.09 45.34 -5.03
C VAL A 407 18.71 46.70 -4.65
N VAL A 408 19.86 46.68 -3.97
CA VAL A 408 20.60 47.90 -3.59
C VAL A 408 21.24 48.60 -4.80
N THR A 409 21.48 47.87 -5.89
CA THR A 409 22.09 48.38 -7.13
C THR A 409 21.07 48.69 -8.24
N ASP A 410 19.80 48.34 -8.07
CA ASP A 410 18.73 48.65 -9.03
C ASP A 410 18.36 50.14 -8.92
N ALA A 411 18.51 50.86 -10.04
CA ALA A 411 18.23 52.30 -10.15
C ALA A 411 16.78 52.66 -9.77
N ARG A 412 15.83 51.71 -9.86
CA ARG A 412 14.43 51.92 -9.47
C ARG A 412 14.22 52.04 -7.95
N PHE A 413 15.13 51.49 -7.14
CA PHE A 413 15.02 51.48 -5.68
C PHE A 413 16.08 52.34 -4.98
N GLY A 414 17.02 52.92 -5.73
CA GLY A 414 18.09 53.76 -5.17
C GLY A 414 17.58 54.98 -4.38
N ASP A 415 16.45 55.55 -4.78
CA ASP A 415 15.85 56.69 -4.08
C ASP A 415 15.21 56.30 -2.73
N MET A 416 14.83 55.03 -2.54
CA MET A 416 14.27 54.55 -1.27
C MET A 416 15.33 54.51 -0.16
N PHE A 417 16.58 54.22 -0.52
CA PHE A 417 17.72 54.15 0.42
C PHE A 417 18.35 55.52 0.73
N ARG A 418 17.95 56.58 0.02
CA ARG A 418 18.41 57.96 0.26
C ARG A 418 17.48 58.78 1.14
N ARG A 419 16.22 58.34 1.29
CA ARG A 419 15.21 59.03 2.09
C ARG A 419 15.44 58.74 3.58
N GLU A 420 15.57 59.80 4.38
CA GLU A 420 15.75 59.71 5.83
C GLU A 420 14.54 59.06 6.53
N GLU A 421 13.34 59.16 5.95
CA GLU A 421 12.12 58.52 6.44
C GLU A 421 12.20 56.98 6.49
N PHE A 422 13.09 56.37 5.70
CA PHE A 422 13.31 54.92 5.66
C PHE A 422 14.64 54.50 6.30
N ALA A 423 15.40 55.44 6.88
CA ALA A 423 16.58 55.12 7.66
C ALA A 423 16.15 54.39 8.94
N VAL A 424 16.78 53.24 9.21
CA VAL A 424 16.47 52.45 10.40
C VAL A 424 17.04 53.16 11.62
N ASP A 425 16.16 53.66 12.47
CA ASP A 425 16.56 54.28 13.74
C ASP A 425 16.90 53.20 14.78
N ALA A 426 18.18 53.14 15.14
CA ALA A 426 18.72 52.16 16.07
C ALA A 426 18.33 52.43 17.53
N GLU A 427 17.85 53.65 17.84
CA GLU A 427 17.39 54.02 19.19
C GLU A 427 15.91 53.69 19.42
N SER A 428 15.18 53.34 18.35
CA SER A 428 13.75 52.98 18.45
C SER A 428 13.51 51.69 19.25
N GLU A 429 12.47 51.71 20.10
CA GLU A 429 12.09 50.52 20.89
C GLU A 429 11.70 49.33 20.01
N GLU A 430 11.12 49.59 18.84
CA GLU A 430 10.69 48.55 17.88
C GLU A 430 11.89 47.80 17.30
N PHE A 431 12.96 48.52 16.93
CA PHE A 431 14.21 47.91 16.47
C PHE A 431 14.85 47.08 17.59
N GLY A 432 14.86 47.59 18.82
CA GLY A 432 15.38 46.88 19.99
C GLY A 432 14.65 45.55 20.25
N ARG A 433 13.31 45.53 20.19
CA ARG A 433 12.52 44.29 20.32
C ARG A 433 12.83 43.28 19.21
N LEU A 434 13.01 43.77 17.98
CA LEU A 434 13.27 42.92 16.82
C LEU A 434 14.70 42.35 16.83
N ASP A 435 15.68 43.11 17.30
CA ASP A 435 17.06 42.64 17.47
C ASP A 435 17.17 41.59 18.60
N GLN A 436 16.44 41.78 19.71
CA GLN A 436 16.35 40.77 20.78
C GLN A 436 15.80 39.43 20.25
N LEU A 437 14.74 39.46 19.43
CA LEU A 437 14.17 38.27 18.80
C LEU A 437 15.14 37.62 17.80
N ARG A 438 15.85 38.42 17.00
CA ARG A 438 16.89 37.92 16.08
C ARG A 438 18.03 37.22 16.82
N ARG A 439 18.53 37.83 17.90
CA ARG A 439 19.59 37.24 18.75
C ARG A 439 19.12 35.94 19.42
N ALA A 440 17.87 35.89 19.88
CA ALA A 440 17.28 34.68 20.46
C ALA A 440 17.16 33.55 19.43
N ALA A 441 16.71 33.85 18.20
CA ALA A 441 16.62 32.88 17.11
C ALA A 441 18.00 32.32 16.72
N ALA A 442 19.01 33.18 16.59
CA ALA A 442 20.38 32.76 16.29
C ALA A 442 20.97 31.86 17.39
N LYS A 443 20.72 32.17 18.67
CA LYS A 443 21.16 31.34 19.81
C LYS A 443 20.48 29.96 19.80
N LYS A 444 19.20 29.89 19.44
CA LYS A 444 18.44 28.65 19.30
C LYS A 444 18.97 27.78 18.16
N GLU A 445 19.29 28.38 17.01
CA GLU A 445 19.85 27.69 15.86
C GLU A 445 21.26 27.12 16.15
N LYS A 446 22.12 27.91 16.82
CA LYS A 446 23.45 27.48 17.25
C LYS A 446 23.37 26.28 18.21
N ARG A 447 22.44 26.30 19.18
CA ARG A 447 22.18 25.16 20.08
C ARG A 447 21.75 23.91 19.31
N ARG A 448 20.89 24.06 18.31
CA ARG A 448 20.40 22.95 17.45
C ARG A 448 21.53 22.31 16.64
N LYS A 449 22.43 23.13 16.09
CA LYS A 449 23.60 22.66 15.33
C LYS A 449 24.58 21.89 16.23
N MET A 450 24.88 22.43 17.42
CA MET A 450 25.72 21.76 18.42
C MET A 450 25.13 20.42 18.89
N ALA A 451 23.81 20.34 19.07
CA ALA A 451 23.14 19.09 19.44
C ALA A 451 23.24 18.03 18.33
N ARG A 452 23.09 18.45 17.06
CA ARG A 452 23.23 17.56 15.88
C ARG A 452 24.66 17.04 15.72
N GLU A 453 25.66 17.89 15.96
CA GLU A 453 27.07 17.49 15.94
C GLU A 453 27.43 16.54 17.09
N LYS A 454 26.89 16.77 18.30
CA LYS A 454 27.06 15.85 19.43
C LYS A 454 26.41 14.48 19.17
N ALA A 455 25.20 14.45 18.62
CA ALA A 455 24.51 13.21 18.28
C ALA A 455 25.31 12.40 17.24
N GLY A 456 25.76 13.05 16.16
CA GLY A 456 26.59 12.38 15.15
C GLY A 456 27.94 11.90 15.68
N ARG A 457 28.53 12.58 16.67
CA ARG A 457 29.76 12.11 17.34
C ARG A 457 29.49 10.90 18.24
N ALA A 458 28.36 10.86 18.96
CA ALA A 458 27.96 9.72 19.78
C ALA A 458 27.68 8.48 18.93
N GLU A 459 27.02 8.63 17.78
CA GLU A 459 26.79 7.54 16.82
C GLU A 459 28.10 6.95 16.27
N ARG A 460 29.09 7.80 15.94
CA ARG A 460 30.42 7.35 15.50
C ARG A 460 31.21 6.62 16.59
N LEU A 461 31.08 7.05 17.85
CA LEU A 461 31.70 6.39 19.00
C LEU A 461 31.03 5.04 19.32
N ALA A 462 29.70 4.96 19.18
CA ALA A 462 28.97 3.69 19.33
C ALA A 462 29.32 2.69 18.22
N ALA A 463 29.49 3.16 16.98
CA ALA A 463 29.87 2.32 15.85
C ALA A 463 31.31 1.77 15.96
N THR A 464 32.20 2.52 16.61
CA THR A 464 33.60 2.08 16.85
C THR A 464 33.77 1.21 18.09
N ALA A 465 32.80 1.19 19.01
CA ALA A 465 32.80 0.31 20.17
C ALA A 465 32.19 -1.09 19.90
N ASN A 466 31.48 -1.25 18.78
CA ASN A 466 30.87 -2.52 18.34
C ASN A 466 31.70 -3.27 17.27
N GLN A 467 32.89 -2.76 16.94
CA GLN A 467 33.95 -3.47 16.21
C GLN A 467 35.05 -3.85 17.20
#